data_AF-A0AAD1ASS2-F1
#
_entry.id   AF-A0AAD1ASS2-F1
#
_cell.length_a   1.000
_cell.length_b   1.000
_cell.length_c   1.000
_cell.angle_alpha   90.00
_cell.angle_beta   90.00
_cell.angle_gamma   90.00
#
_symmetry.space_group_name_H-M   'P 1'
#
loop_
_entity.id
_entity.type
_entity.pdbx_description
1 polymer ?
#
loop_
_entity_poly.entity_id
_entity_poly.type
_entity_poly.pdbx_seq_one_letter_code
_entity_poly.pdbx_strand_id
1 'polypeptide(L)'
;MSTIEYLEKFQPVLHKATWINDGLRWIGWQIIRMLANLADGLTSMYSQAFKLIDFWNSKDVSGFVAAYQPIFWILCTLGIAWVGFMMIHRTKTDFHQKINNLMVALFIFIGLGTLTSTLSGLVVAGVGTSLQKARPAVSIVSNNMTDLMRVNNNGWKSYRPIQARASKQLTTSIT
;
A
#
# COMPACT_ATOMS: atom_id res chain seq x y z
N MET A 1 -40.40 -0.89 30.89
CA MET A 1 -39.30 -1.84 30.63
C MET A 1 -38.02 -1.17 31.10
N SER A 2 -37.37 -1.73 32.11
CA SER A 2 -36.20 -1.09 32.72
C SER A 2 -34.99 -1.20 31.78
N THR A 3 -34.09 -0.21 31.79
CA THR A 3 -32.88 -0.20 30.95
C THR A 3 -31.98 -1.44 31.16
N ILE A 4 -32.09 -2.08 32.33
CA ILE A 4 -31.36 -3.30 32.67
C ILE A 4 -31.88 -4.51 31.88
N GLU A 5 -33.20 -4.61 31.72
CA GLU A 5 -33.88 -5.71 31.02
C GLU A 5 -33.53 -5.77 29.51
N TYR A 6 -33.31 -4.60 28.91
CA TYR A 6 -32.90 -4.47 27.52
C TYR A 6 -31.42 -4.85 27.31
N LEU A 7 -30.55 -4.46 28.24
CA LEU A 7 -29.13 -4.80 28.24
C LEU A 7 -28.89 -6.29 28.49
N GLU A 8 -29.76 -6.93 29.28
CA GLU A 8 -29.72 -8.38 29.53
C GLU A 8 -30.21 -9.19 28.32
N LYS A 9 -31.19 -8.67 27.58
CA LYS A 9 -31.65 -9.27 26.32
C LYS A 9 -30.61 -9.17 25.19
N PHE A 10 -29.85 -8.06 25.15
CA PHE A 10 -28.79 -7.83 24.15
C PHE A 10 -27.37 -8.05 24.67
N GLN A 11 -27.22 -8.68 25.84
CA GLN A 11 -25.94 -9.01 26.48
C GLN A 11 -24.88 -9.65 25.56
N PRO A 12 -25.22 -10.52 24.57
CA PRO A 12 -24.22 -11.03 23.63
C PRO A 12 -23.64 -9.98 22.66
N VAL A 13 -24.29 -8.83 22.48
CA VAL A 13 -23.87 -7.75 21.56
C VAL A 13 -23.52 -6.46 22.31
N LEU A 14 -24.17 -6.19 23.44
CA LEU A 14 -24.01 -5.00 24.29
C LEU A 14 -23.68 -5.41 25.73
N HIS A 15 -22.47 -5.10 26.18
CA HIS A 15 -22.09 -5.27 27.58
C HIS A 15 -22.37 -3.98 28.37
N LYS A 16 -22.74 -4.13 29.64
CA LYS A 16 -22.93 -3.01 30.56
C LYS A 16 -21.60 -2.25 30.71
N ALA A 17 -21.63 -0.94 30.50
CA ALA A 17 -20.44 -0.10 30.63
C ALA A 17 -20.10 0.09 32.11
N THR A 18 -19.00 -0.52 32.55
CA THR A 18 -18.34 -0.22 33.82
C THR A 18 -17.25 0.82 33.58
N TRP A 19 -16.88 1.63 34.57
CA TRP A 19 -15.85 2.68 34.46
C TRP A 19 -14.52 2.18 33.84
N ILE A 20 -14.13 0.94 34.09
CA ILE A 20 -12.98 0.27 33.47
C ILE A 20 -13.19 0.03 31.96
N ASN A 21 -14.37 -0.46 31.56
CA ASN A 21 -14.69 -0.72 30.15
C ASN A 21 -14.78 0.57 29.34
N ASP A 22 -15.31 1.65 29.93
CA ASP A 22 -15.34 2.97 29.28
C ASP A 22 -13.94 3.56 29.10
N GLY A 23 -13.07 3.40 30.11
CA GLY A 23 -11.65 3.77 30.00
C GLY A 23 -10.93 2.97 28.90
N LEU A 24 -11.12 1.65 28.88
CA LEU A 24 -10.54 0.76 27.86
C LEU A 24 -11.04 1.12 26.45
N ARG A 25 -12.32 1.48 26.31
CA ARG A 25 -12.92 1.91 25.05
C ARG A 25 -12.37 3.25 24.57
N TRP A 26 -12.13 4.19 25.49
CA TRP A 26 -11.49 5.47 25.16
C TRP A 26 -10.07 5.25 24.64
N ILE A 27 -9.26 4.44 25.34
CA ILE A 27 -7.88 4.08 24.92
C ILE A 27 -7.91 3.35 23.57
N GLY A 28 -8.80 2.37 23.40
CA GLY A 28 -8.97 1.65 22.13
C GLY A 28 -9.29 2.60 20.97
N TRP A 29 -10.13 3.60 21.18
CA TRP A 29 -10.41 4.62 20.17
C TRP A 29 -9.24 5.58 19.92
N GLN A 30 -8.35 5.81 20.87
CA GLN A 30 -7.13 6.59 20.60
C GLN A 30 -6.16 5.79 19.72
N ILE A 31 -5.99 4.50 20.01
CA ILE A 31 -5.13 3.60 19.21
C ILE A 31 -5.65 3.47 17.78
N ILE A 32 -6.96 3.25 17.60
CA ILE A 32 -7.57 3.16 16.27
C ILE A 32 -7.41 4.47 15.50
N ARG A 33 -7.57 5.63 16.16
CA ARG A 33 -7.33 6.94 15.53
C ARG A 33 -5.88 7.16 15.12
N MET A 34 -4.93 6.76 15.97
CA MET A 34 -3.50 6.83 15.66
C MET A 34 -3.16 5.96 14.44
N LEU A 35 -3.67 4.73 14.42
CA LEU A 35 -3.43 3.80 13.30
C LEU A 35 -4.09 4.29 12.01
N ALA A 36 -5.30 4.87 12.09
CA ALA A 36 -5.97 5.48 10.95
C ALA A 36 -5.17 6.67 10.39
N ASN A 37 -4.64 7.54 11.25
CA ASN A 37 -3.80 8.66 10.82
C ASN A 37 -2.49 8.19 10.17
N LEU A 38 -1.85 7.13 10.70
CA LEU A 38 -0.66 6.53 10.09
C LEU A 38 -0.98 5.93 8.71
N ALA A 39 -2.09 5.22 8.58
CA ALA A 39 -2.54 4.65 7.32
C ALA A 39 -2.92 5.74 6.29
N ASP A 40 -3.53 6.84 6.71
CA ASP A 40 -3.83 7.99 5.86
C ASP A 40 -2.55 8.70 5.40
N GLY A 41 -1.57 8.86 6.29
CA GLY A 41 -0.23 9.38 5.95
C GLY A 41 0.46 8.51 4.90
N LEU A 42 0.46 7.19 5.11
CA LEU A 42 1.02 6.23 4.19
C LEU A 42 0.29 6.22 2.83
N THR A 43 -1.04 6.33 2.84
CA THR A 43 -1.86 6.47 1.62
C THR A 43 -1.47 7.73 0.85
N SER A 44 -1.21 8.84 1.53
CA SER A 44 -0.78 10.09 0.88
C SER A 44 0.58 9.93 0.21
N MET A 45 1.53 9.28 0.87
CA MET A 45 2.88 9.04 0.34
C MET A 45 2.85 8.13 -0.89
N TYR A 46 2.13 7.01 -0.81
CA TYR A 46 1.97 6.12 -1.97
C TYR A 46 1.21 6.81 -3.11
N SER A 47 0.20 7.63 -2.84
CA SER A 47 -0.51 8.36 -3.90
C SER A 47 0.39 9.31 -4.70
N GLN A 48 1.36 9.96 -4.04
CA GLN A 48 2.34 10.80 -4.71
C GLN A 48 3.34 9.95 -5.51
N ALA A 49 3.79 8.82 -4.93
CA ALA A 49 4.67 7.89 -5.64
C ALA A 49 4.01 7.31 -6.90
N PHE A 50 2.74 6.91 -6.84
CA PHE A 50 1.99 6.44 -8.00
C PHE A 50 1.82 7.54 -9.05
N LYS A 51 1.47 8.77 -8.66
CA LYS A 51 1.42 9.90 -9.61
C LYS A 51 2.74 10.11 -10.34
N LEU A 52 3.87 9.93 -9.64
CA LEU A 52 5.19 10.04 -10.26
C LEU A 52 5.46 8.89 -11.23
N ILE A 53 5.14 7.65 -10.84
CA ILE A 53 5.27 6.48 -11.72
C ILE A 53 4.37 6.62 -12.96
N ASP A 54 3.13 7.07 -12.79
CA ASP A 54 2.17 7.32 -13.88
C ASP A 54 2.66 8.46 -14.79
N PHE A 55 3.28 9.50 -14.23
CA PHE A 55 3.91 10.57 -15.00
C PHE A 55 5.05 10.04 -15.88
N TRP A 56 5.94 9.21 -15.33
CA TRP A 56 7.04 8.59 -16.09
C TRP A 56 6.54 7.63 -17.20
N ASN A 57 5.40 6.98 -16.98
CA ASN A 57 4.76 6.09 -17.95
C ASN A 57 3.84 6.83 -18.94
N SER A 58 3.67 8.15 -18.81
CA SER A 58 2.89 8.94 -19.75
C SER A 58 3.54 8.93 -21.14
N LYS A 59 2.72 8.95 -22.19
CA LYS A 59 3.19 8.86 -23.59
C LYS A 59 4.17 9.98 -23.96
N ASP A 60 3.98 11.17 -23.38
CA ASP A 60 4.82 12.33 -23.65
C ASP A 60 6.21 12.17 -23.06
N VAL A 61 6.30 11.71 -21.80
CA VAL A 61 7.58 11.47 -21.13
C VAL A 61 8.28 10.24 -21.72
N SER A 62 7.55 9.16 -21.97
CA SER A 62 8.13 7.95 -22.56
C SER A 62 8.64 8.19 -23.99
N GLY A 63 7.93 9.00 -24.78
CA GLY A 63 8.35 9.41 -26.12
C GLY A 63 9.62 10.28 -26.10
N PHE A 64 9.71 11.21 -25.14
CA PHE A 64 10.94 12.00 -24.94
C PHE A 64 12.12 11.12 -24.53
N VAL A 65 11.95 10.22 -23.55
CA VAL A 65 13.03 9.32 -23.11
C VAL A 65 13.49 8.40 -24.26
N ALA A 66 12.56 7.88 -25.06
CA ALA A 66 12.88 7.03 -26.22
C ALA A 66 13.73 7.76 -27.26
N ALA A 67 13.49 9.05 -27.49
CA ALA A 67 14.28 9.85 -28.44
C ALA A 67 15.74 10.04 -27.99
N TYR A 68 16.00 10.12 -26.68
CA TYR A 68 17.34 10.28 -26.10
C TYR A 68 18.03 8.97 -25.73
N GLN A 69 17.31 7.84 -25.78
CA GLN A 69 17.86 6.50 -25.54
C GLN A 69 19.19 6.19 -26.28
N PRO A 70 19.40 6.53 -27.57
CA PRO A 70 20.67 6.26 -28.23
C PRO A 70 21.87 7.00 -27.60
N ILE A 71 21.65 8.19 -27.02
CA ILE A 71 22.72 8.97 -26.39
C ILE A 71 23.22 8.27 -25.12
N PHE A 72 22.31 7.67 -24.35
CA PHE A 72 22.69 6.87 -23.18
C PHE A 72 23.53 5.66 -23.56
N TRP A 73 23.21 4.98 -24.67
CA TRP A 73 24.02 3.86 -25.16
C TRP A 73 25.44 4.29 -25.55
N ILE A 74 25.58 5.41 -26.26
CA ILE A 74 26.89 5.97 -26.63
C ILE A 74 27.72 6.26 -25.37
N LEU A 75 27.12 6.89 -24.37
CA LEU A 75 27.80 7.20 -23.11
C LEU A 75 28.16 5.92 -22.32
N CYS A 76 27.29 4.92 -22.34
CA CYS A 76 27.52 3.64 -21.68
C CYS A 76 28.68 2.88 -22.33
N THR A 77 28.72 2.81 -23.66
CA THR A 77 29.82 2.22 -24.42
C THR A 77 31.14 2.96 -24.16
N LEU A 78 31.12 4.30 -24.09
CA LEU A 78 32.30 5.09 -23.76
C LEU A 78 32.80 4.80 -22.32
N GLY A 79 31.88 4.66 -21.36
CA GLY A 79 32.21 4.29 -19.98
C GLY A 79 32.85 2.90 -19.88
N ILE A 80 32.29 1.91 -20.58
CA ILE A 80 32.86 0.56 -20.64
C ILE A 80 34.25 0.58 -21.30
N ALA A 81 34.41 1.33 -22.40
CA ALA A 81 35.70 1.48 -23.07
C ALA A 81 36.75 2.11 -22.14
N TRP A 82 36.38 3.12 -21.36
CA TRP A 82 37.25 3.76 -20.37
C TRP A 82 37.65 2.81 -19.24
N VAL A 83 36.69 2.07 -18.66
CA VAL A 83 36.96 1.07 -17.62
C VAL A 83 37.86 -0.05 -18.16
N GLY A 84 37.60 -0.52 -19.38
CA GLY A 84 38.43 -1.49 -20.08
C GLY A 84 39.86 -0.99 -20.30
N PHE A 85 40.02 0.25 -20.75
CA PHE A 85 41.33 0.89 -20.92
C PHE A 85 42.09 1.01 -19.59
N MET A 86 41.41 1.44 -18.51
CA MET A 86 42.00 1.58 -17.18
C MET A 86 42.41 0.22 -16.57
N MET A 87 41.71 -0.87 -16.92
CA MET A 87 42.10 -2.23 -16.55
C MET A 87 43.41 -2.66 -17.23
N ILE A 88 43.60 -2.35 -18.51
CA ILE A 88 44.78 -2.74 -19.29
C ILE A 88 46.03 -1.95 -18.88
N HIS A 89 45.91 -0.64 -18.66
CA HIS A 89 47.07 0.25 -18.46
C HIS A 89 47.74 0.16 -17.07
N ARG A 90 47.09 -0.46 -16.07
CA ARG A 90 47.64 -0.62 -14.70
C ARG A 90 47.92 -2.09 -14.38
N THR A 91 49.09 -2.59 -14.78
CA THR A 91 49.51 -4.00 -14.69
C THR A 91 49.88 -4.48 -13.26
N LYS A 92 50.15 -3.58 -12.32
CA LYS A 92 50.66 -3.94 -10.97
C LYS A 92 49.58 -4.33 -9.94
N THR A 93 48.32 -4.36 -10.33
CA THR A 93 47.19 -4.62 -9.42
C THR A 93 46.53 -5.94 -9.79
N ASP A 94 46.16 -6.74 -8.80
CA ASP A 94 45.54 -8.05 -9.00
C ASP A 94 44.33 -7.96 -9.95
N PHE A 95 44.51 -8.49 -11.16
CA PHE A 95 43.48 -8.48 -12.21
C PHE A 95 42.21 -9.20 -11.73
N HIS A 96 42.37 -10.25 -10.93
CA HIS A 96 41.28 -10.98 -10.26
C HIS A 96 40.46 -10.09 -9.32
N GLN A 97 41.08 -9.17 -8.59
CA GLN A 97 40.37 -8.30 -7.67
C GLN A 97 39.55 -7.23 -8.42
N LYS A 98 40.12 -6.67 -9.50
CA LYS A 98 39.42 -5.70 -10.36
C LYS A 98 38.22 -6.31 -11.07
N ILE A 99 38.37 -7.49 -11.66
CA ILE A 99 37.27 -8.15 -12.39
C ILE A 99 36.16 -8.57 -11.42
N ASN A 100 36.49 -9.06 -10.22
CA ASN A 100 35.49 -9.41 -9.22
C ASN A 100 34.69 -8.17 -8.78
N ASN A 101 35.36 -7.05 -8.52
CA ASN A 101 34.68 -5.81 -8.15
C ASN A 101 33.79 -5.27 -9.30
N LEU A 102 34.23 -5.40 -10.55
CA LEU A 102 33.43 -5.04 -11.72
C LEU A 102 32.17 -5.92 -11.83
N MET A 103 32.31 -7.23 -11.60
CA MET A 103 31.16 -8.16 -11.61
C MET A 103 30.17 -7.79 -10.50
N VAL A 104 30.64 -7.55 -9.28
CA VAL A 104 29.77 -7.11 -8.17
C VAL A 104 29.07 -5.79 -8.51
N ALA A 105 29.77 -4.82 -9.09
CA ALA A 105 29.18 -3.56 -9.51
C ALA A 105 28.10 -3.76 -10.60
N LEU A 106 28.34 -4.66 -11.57
CA LEU A 106 27.37 -4.98 -12.61
C LEU A 106 26.14 -5.70 -12.04
N PHE A 107 26.34 -6.64 -11.10
CA PHE A 107 25.26 -7.32 -10.40
C PHE A 107 24.41 -6.34 -9.59
N ILE A 108 25.02 -5.38 -8.89
CA ILE A 108 24.29 -4.33 -8.17
C ILE A 108 23.52 -3.45 -9.16
N PHE A 109 24.15 -3.04 -10.27
CA PHE A 109 23.50 -2.19 -11.26
C PHE A 109 22.25 -2.83 -11.88
N ILE A 110 22.38 -4.08 -12.35
CA ILE A 110 21.25 -4.84 -12.91
C ILE A 110 20.24 -5.17 -11.80
N GLY A 111 20.72 -5.59 -10.63
CA GLY A 111 19.91 -5.97 -9.48
C GLY A 111 19.04 -4.84 -8.95
N LEU A 112 19.56 -3.60 -8.90
CA LEU A 112 18.78 -2.43 -8.51
C LEU A 112 17.63 -2.16 -9.49
N GLY A 113 17.88 -2.30 -10.79
CA GLY A 113 16.84 -2.12 -11.82
C GLY A 113 15.73 -3.15 -11.70
N THR A 114 16.09 -4.44 -11.61
CA THR A 114 15.12 -5.54 -11.51
C THR A 114 14.37 -5.53 -10.18
N LEU A 115 15.06 -5.22 -9.07
CA LEU A 115 14.45 -5.11 -7.75
C LEU A 115 13.45 -3.95 -7.70
N THR A 116 13.79 -2.78 -8.26
CA THR A 116 12.87 -1.64 -8.31
C THR A 116 11.64 -1.95 -9.16
N SER A 117 11.81 -2.60 -10.31
CA SER A 117 10.70 -3.02 -11.17
C SER A 117 9.78 -4.01 -10.47
N THR A 118 10.36 -5.04 -9.82
CA THR A 118 9.60 -6.07 -9.10
C THR A 118 8.85 -5.47 -7.91
N LEU A 119 9.51 -4.63 -7.10
CA LEU A 119 8.88 -3.94 -5.98
C LEU A 119 7.76 -3.01 -6.45
N SER A 120 7.97 -2.27 -7.54
CA SER A 120 6.93 -1.41 -8.11
C SER A 120 5.71 -2.22 -8.57
N GLY A 121 5.92 -3.35 -9.24
CA GLY A 121 4.85 -4.26 -9.63
C GLY A 121 4.08 -4.84 -8.45
N LEU A 122 4.79 -5.24 -7.38
CA LEU A 122 4.17 -5.72 -6.13
C LEU A 122 3.37 -4.63 -5.42
N VAL A 123 3.88 -3.40 -5.39
CA VAL A 123 3.20 -2.25 -4.78
C VAL A 123 1.94 -1.89 -5.58
N VAL A 124 2.01 -1.85 -6.91
CA VAL A 124 0.84 -1.64 -7.78
C VAL A 124 -0.20 -2.75 -7.57
N ALA A 125 0.21 -4.01 -7.55
CA ALA A 125 -0.68 -5.16 -7.36
C ALA A 125 -1.31 -5.20 -5.96
N GLY A 126 -0.53 -4.91 -4.91
CA GLY A 126 -1.01 -4.88 -3.53
C GLY A 126 -1.95 -3.71 -3.22
N VAL A 127 -1.86 -2.62 -3.98
CA VAL A 127 -2.71 -1.43 -3.83
C VAL A 127 -4.00 -1.51 -4.67
N GLY A 128 -4.10 -2.48 -5.58
CA GLY A 128 -5.22 -2.66 -6.52
C GLY A 128 -6.61 -2.49 -5.88
N THR A 129 -7.45 -1.67 -6.52
CA THR A 129 -8.88 -1.33 -6.21
C THR A 129 -9.20 -0.75 -4.82
N SER A 130 -8.28 -0.82 -3.86
CA SER A 130 -8.55 -0.58 -2.44
C SER A 130 -8.43 0.88 -2.02
N LEU A 131 -7.66 1.69 -2.76
CA LEU A 131 -7.39 3.10 -2.44
C LEU A 131 -8.26 4.11 -3.21
N GLN A 132 -9.23 3.67 -4.02
CA GLN A 132 -10.11 4.58 -4.76
C GLN A 132 -11.02 5.42 -3.85
N LYS A 133 -11.17 5.05 -2.57
CA LYS A 133 -11.84 5.86 -1.55
C LYS A 133 -10.82 6.66 -0.75
N ALA A 134 -11.05 7.97 -0.68
CA ALA A 134 -10.34 8.85 0.25
C ALA A 134 -10.46 8.28 1.68
N ARG A 135 -9.31 7.93 2.27
CA ARG A 135 -9.13 7.33 3.61
C ARG A 135 -9.67 5.89 3.76
N PRO A 136 -8.92 4.90 3.24
CA PRO A 136 -9.32 3.49 3.28
C PRO A 136 -9.47 2.99 4.72
N ALA A 137 -8.51 3.31 5.59
CA ALA A 137 -8.53 2.85 6.98
C ALA A 137 -9.73 3.39 7.76
N VAL A 138 -10.01 4.70 7.63
CA VAL A 138 -11.19 5.33 8.24
C VAL A 138 -12.49 4.75 7.67
N SER A 139 -12.55 4.52 6.35
CA SER A 139 -13.71 3.90 5.72
C SER A 139 -13.94 2.47 6.21
N ILE A 140 -12.89 1.67 6.40
CA ILE A 140 -13.02 0.27 6.88
C ILE A 140 -13.56 0.25 8.31
N VAL A 141 -12.98 1.07 9.20
CA VAL A 141 -13.45 1.16 10.59
C VAL A 141 -14.89 1.67 10.65
N SER A 142 -15.20 2.73 9.90
CA SER A 142 -16.55 3.29 9.84
C SER A 142 -17.56 2.30 9.28
N ASN A 143 -17.24 1.55 8.23
CA ASN A 143 -18.15 0.57 7.62
C ASN A 143 -18.52 -0.55 8.60
N ASN A 144 -17.54 -1.05 9.38
CA ASN A 144 -17.79 -2.07 10.41
C ASN A 144 -18.62 -1.52 11.58
N MET A 145 -18.41 -0.25 11.95
CA MET A 145 -19.19 0.39 13.04
C MET A 145 -20.59 0.82 12.60
N THR A 146 -20.79 1.11 11.31
CA THR A 146 -22.08 1.55 10.75
C THR A 146 -23.15 0.48 10.89
N ASP A 147 -22.80 -0.80 10.89
CA ASP A 147 -23.75 -1.90 11.08
C ASP A 147 -24.41 -1.84 12.47
N LEU A 148 -23.60 -1.64 13.50
CA LEU A 148 -24.08 -1.43 14.88
C LEU A 148 -24.93 -0.15 14.99
N MET A 149 -24.54 0.93 14.29
CA MET A 149 -25.35 2.15 14.24
C MET A 149 -26.70 1.95 13.54
N ARG A 150 -26.77 1.13 12.49
CA ARG A 150 -28.02 0.80 11.79
C ARG A 150 -28.96 -0.05 12.65
N VAL A 151 -28.42 -1.03 13.38
CA VAL A 151 -29.20 -1.84 14.33
C VAL A 151 -29.75 -0.96 15.47
N ASN A 152 -28.96 0.01 15.93
CA ASN A 152 -29.40 0.99 16.93
C ASN A 152 -30.55 1.89 16.42
N ASN A 153 -30.44 2.42 15.20
CA ASN A 153 -31.51 3.24 14.60
C ASN A 153 -32.83 2.46 14.37
N ASN A 154 -32.74 1.14 14.17
CA ASN A 154 -33.91 0.28 14.03
C ASN A 154 -34.53 -0.15 15.38
N GLY A 155 -34.02 0.38 16.50
CA GLY A 155 -34.55 0.12 17.85
C GLY A 155 -34.31 -1.30 18.36
N TRP A 156 -33.23 -1.95 17.91
CA TRP A 156 -32.82 -3.32 18.28
C TRP A 156 -33.96 -4.35 18.23
N LYS A 157 -34.65 -4.43 17.09
CA LYS A 157 -35.73 -5.42 16.91
C LYS A 157 -35.24 -6.84 16.61
N SER A 158 -33.96 -7.04 16.25
CA SER A 158 -33.32 -8.34 16.01
C SER A 158 -31.79 -8.24 16.07
N TYR A 159 -31.12 -9.36 16.41
CA TYR A 159 -29.64 -9.48 16.50
C TYR A 159 -28.91 -9.46 15.15
N ARG A 160 -29.66 -9.50 14.04
CA ARG A 160 -29.12 -9.46 12.69
C ARG A 160 -29.55 -8.16 12.02
N PRO A 161 -28.63 -7.40 11.42
CA PRO A 161 -29.04 -6.34 10.50
C PRO A 161 -29.86 -6.97 9.36
N ILE A 162 -31.00 -6.38 9.04
CA ILE A 162 -31.70 -6.72 7.78
C ILE A 162 -30.70 -6.41 6.67
N GLN A 163 -30.23 -7.46 5.97
CA GLN A 163 -29.22 -7.35 4.93
C GLN A 163 -29.75 -6.53 3.74
N ALA A 164 -29.66 -5.21 3.83
CA ALA A 164 -29.89 -4.35 2.69
C ALA A 164 -28.59 -4.29 1.86
N ARG A 165 -28.54 -5.10 0.79
CA ARG A 165 -27.69 -4.96 -0.42
C ARG A 165 -26.23 -5.44 -0.42
N ALA A 166 -25.77 -6.32 0.48
CA ALA A 166 -24.47 -6.99 0.27
C ALA A 166 -24.57 -8.24 -0.65
N SER A 167 -25.73 -8.88 -0.74
CA SER A 167 -25.92 -10.11 -1.52
C SER A 167 -26.13 -9.88 -3.03
N LYS A 168 -26.42 -8.64 -3.47
CA LYS A 168 -26.71 -8.36 -4.89
C LYS A 168 -25.48 -8.13 -5.77
N GLN A 169 -24.30 -7.91 -5.20
CA GLN A 169 -23.08 -7.70 -5.99
C GLN A 169 -22.23 -8.96 -6.18
N LEU A 170 -22.44 -10.00 -5.36
CA LEU A 170 -21.72 -11.28 -5.50
C LEU A 170 -22.40 -12.28 -6.45
N THR A 171 -23.64 -12.03 -6.86
CA THR A 171 -24.39 -12.92 -7.78
C THR A 171 -24.51 -12.39 -9.22
N THR A 172 -24.04 -11.16 -9.50
CA THR A 172 -24.12 -10.58 -10.87
C THR A 172 -22.78 -10.53 -11.59
N SER A 173 -21.70 -11.04 -10.98
CA SER A 173 -20.38 -11.22 -11.61
C SER A 173 -20.03 -12.68 -11.88
N ILE A 174 -21.02 -13.58 -11.75
CA ILE A 174 -20.94 -14.98 -12.19
C ILE A 174 -22.11 -15.22 -13.14
N THR A 175 -22.14 -14.50 -14.25
CA THR A 175 -22.73 -14.92 -15.54
C THR A 175 -22.02 -14.14 -16.64
#